data_AF-A0A2D7II97-F1
#
_entry.id   AF-A0A2D7II97-F1
#
_cell.length_a   1.000
_cell.length_b   1.000
_cell.length_c   1.000
_cell.angle_alpha   90.00
_cell.angle_beta   90.00
_cell.angle_gamma   90.00
#
_symmetry.space_group_name_H-M   'P 1'
#
loop_
_entity.id
_entity.type
_entity.pdbx_description
1 polymer ?
#
loop_
_entity_poly.entity_id
_entity_poly.type
_entity_poly.pdbx_seq_one_letter_code
_entity_poly.pdbx_strand_id
1 'polypeptide(L)' 'MKEKIELTVNEEKISFFYTDIPNLGLLLKTKIPNFNKKNIAVAVNKNLIKKKDWAIYTLKSNDIIEIVTPFPGG' A
#
# COMPACT_ATOMS: atom_id res chain seq x y z
N MET A 1 -10.18 21.98 -2.11
CA MET A 1 -9.31 21.58 -0.97
C MET A 1 -8.65 20.26 -1.34
N LYS A 2 -7.37 20.06 -1.03
CA LYS A 2 -6.74 18.74 -1.21
C LYS A 2 -7.22 17.82 -0.11
N GLU A 3 -7.79 16.66 -0.46
CA GLU A 3 -8.23 15.67 0.52
C GLU A 3 -6.99 15.03 1.17
N LYS A 4 -6.90 15.13 2.49
CA LYS A 4 -5.83 14.50 3.28
C LYS A 4 -6.29 13.10 3.67
N ILE A 5 -5.41 12.13 3.50
CA ILE A 5 -5.63 10.73 3.86
C ILE A 5 -4.63 10.33 4.94
N GLU A 6 -5.08 9.58 5.92
CA GLU A 6 -4.27 9.03 7.01
C GLU A 6 -4.35 7.51 6.96
N LEU A 7 -3.21 6.82 6.88
CA LEU A 7 -3.14 5.37 6.77
C LEU A 7 -2.25 4.79 7.87
N THR A 8 -2.42 3.50 8.15
CA THR A 8 -1.42 2.71 8.88
C THR A 8 -0.77 1.73 7.92
N VAL A 9 0.56 1.77 7.75
CA VAL A 9 1.30 0.88 6.85
C VAL A 9 2.38 0.15 7.65
N ASN A 10 2.29 -1.17 7.79
CA ASN A 10 3.18 -1.96 8.64
C ASN A 10 3.38 -1.31 10.03
N GLU A 11 2.26 -0.99 10.69
CA GLU A 11 2.21 -0.32 12.01
C GLU A 11 2.65 1.16 12.03
N GLU A 12 3.24 1.68 10.95
CA GLU A 12 3.61 3.09 10.81
C GLU A 12 2.41 3.93 10.36
N LYS A 13 2.07 4.99 11.10
CA LYS A 13 1.07 5.97 10.65
C LYS A 13 1.69 6.92 9.63
N ILE A 14 1.05 7.04 8.47
CA ILE A 14 1.46 7.98 7.42
C ILE A 14 0.30 8.89 7.04
N SER A 15 0.61 10.09 6.57
CA SER A 15 -0.39 10.99 6.01
C SER A 15 0.11 11.62 4.72
N PHE A 16 -0.80 11.80 3.77
CA PHE A 16 -0.50 12.39 2.46
C PHE A 16 -1.77 13.02 1.87
N PHE A 17 -1.61 13.82 0.82
CA PHE A 17 -2.74 14.31 0.05
C PHE A 17 -3.12 13.30 -1.04
N TYR A 18 -4.41 13.04 -1.21
CA TYR A 18 -4.93 12.08 -2.20
C TYR A 18 -4.44 12.37 -3.62
N THR A 19 -4.21 13.65 -3.95
CA THR A 19 -3.66 14.08 -5.24
C THR A 19 -2.28 13.50 -5.53
N ASP A 20 -1.52 13.19 -4.49
CA ASP A 20 -0.12 12.79 -4.60
C ASP A 20 -0.01 11.25 -4.64
N ILE A 21 -0.94 10.54 -3.99
CA ILE A 21 -0.99 9.08 -3.91
C ILE A 21 -2.45 8.60 -4.01
N PRO A 22 -3.01 8.43 -5.23
CA PRO A 22 -4.44 8.16 -5.40
C PRO A 22 -4.79 6.68 -5.25
N ASN A 23 -3.81 5.77 -5.36
CA ASN A 23 -4.04 4.33 -5.33
C ASN A 23 -2.92 3.56 -4.62
N LEU A 24 -3.23 2.31 -4.28
CA LEU A 24 -2.33 1.39 -3.60
C LEU A 24 -1.02 1.18 -4.39
N GLY A 25 -1.10 1.02 -5.71
CA GLY A 25 0.07 0.81 -6.56
C GLY A 25 1.10 1.94 -6.46
N LEU A 26 0.66 3.20 -6.40
CA LEU A 26 1.57 4.33 -6.25
C LEU A 26 2.19 4.38 -4.84
N LEU A 27 1.39 4.10 -3.80
CA LEU A 27 1.89 3.99 -2.43
C LEU A 27 2.99 2.93 -2.29
N LEU A 28 2.79 1.76 -2.89
CA LEU A 28 3.77 0.68 -2.83
C LEU A 28 5.08 1.04 -3.54
N LYS A 29 5.01 1.77 -4.66
CA LYS A 29 6.20 2.25 -5.38
C LYS A 29 7.02 3.26 -4.56
N THR A 30 6.37 4.09 -3.74
CA THR A 30 7.08 5.07 -2.91
C THR A 30 7.68 4.44 -1.66
N LYS A 31 7.01 3.45 -1.07
CA LYS A 31 7.47 2.79 0.17
C LYS A 31 8.44 1.62 -0.05
N ILE A 32 8.45 0.98 -1.22
CA ILE A 32 9.24 -0.24 -1.45
C ILE A 32 10.34 0.00 -2.48
N PRO A 33 11.61 0.04 -2.05
CA PRO A 33 12.75 0.08 -2.97
C PRO A 33 12.76 -1.15 -3.86
N ASN A 34 13.02 -0.95 -5.16
CA ASN A 34 13.00 -2.01 -6.17
C ASN A 34 11.65 -2.77 -6.24
N PHE A 35 10.53 -2.07 -6.04
CA PHE A 35 9.16 -2.61 -6.09
C PHE A 35 8.92 -3.66 -7.19
N ASN A 36 9.43 -3.43 -8.41
CA ASN A 36 9.24 -4.34 -9.54
C ASN A 36 9.97 -5.69 -9.42
N LYS A 37 11.00 -5.78 -8.57
CA LYS A 37 11.88 -6.96 -8.43
C LYS A 37 11.55 -7.83 -7.22
N LYS A 38 10.57 -7.45 -6.39
CA LYS A 38 10.22 -8.17 -5.17
C LYS A 38 8.89 -8.91 -5.32
N ASN A 39 8.85 -10.14 -4.82
CA ASN A 39 7.60 -10.81 -4.50
C ASN A 39 7.02 -10.13 -3.26
N ILE A 40 5.81 -9.59 -3.37
CA ILE A 40 5.17 -8.83 -2.31
C ILE A 40 3.71 -9.29 -2.25
N ALA A 41 3.24 -9.58 -1.05
CA ALA A 41 1.82 -9.71 -0.76
C ALA A 41 1.37 -8.48 0.04
N VAL A 42 0.16 -8.00 -0.27
CA VAL A 42 -0.40 -6.81 0.36
C VAL A 42 -1.81 -7.10 0.82
N ALA A 43 -2.08 -6.85 2.09
CA ALA A 43 -3.42 -6.86 2.65
C ALA A 43 -3.85 -5.42 3.01
N VAL A 44 -5.11 -5.11 2.77
CA VAL A 44 -5.75 -3.87 3.24
C VAL A 44 -6.94 -4.26 4.11
N ASN A 45 -6.96 -3.78 5.35
CA ASN A 45 -7.98 -4.10 6.35
C ASN A 45 -8.23 -5.61 6.47
N LYS A 46 -7.14 -6.40 6.58
CA LYS A 46 -7.14 -7.88 6.66
C LYS A 46 -7.62 -8.61 5.39
N ASN A 47 -7.85 -7.90 4.29
CA ASN A 47 -8.21 -8.50 3.00
C ASN A 47 -7.04 -8.48 2.03
N LEU A 48 -6.68 -9.63 1.48
CA LEU A 48 -5.60 -9.73 0.49
C LEU A 48 -6.01 -9.04 -0.82
N ILE A 49 -5.22 -8.06 -1.26
CA ILE A 49 -5.44 -7.37 -2.53
C ILE A 49 -4.55 -7.99 -3.59
N LYS A 50 -5.15 -8.54 -4.64
CA LYS A 50 -4.41 -9.17 -5.74
C LYS A 50 -3.59 -8.12 -6.49
N LYS A 51 -2.39 -8.50 -6.93
CA LYS A 51 -1.44 -7.60 -7.61
C LYS A 51 -2.04 -6.84 -8.81
N LYS A 52 -2.91 -7.51 -9.58
CA LYS A 52 -3.60 -6.90 -10.72
C LYS A 52 -4.53 -5.74 -10.33
N ASP A 53 -5.00 -5.71 -9.09
CA ASP A 53 -5.97 -4.73 -8.62
C ASP A 53 -5.29 -3.53 -7.93
N TRP A 54 -3.98 -3.58 -7.67
CA TRP A 54 -3.27 -2.50 -6.97
C TRP A 54 -3.33 -1.15 -7.68
N ALA A 55 -3.31 -1.14 -9.01
CA ALA A 55 -3.36 0.09 -9.80
C ALA A 55 -4.73 0.78 -9.76
N ILE A 56 -5.79 0.02 -9.47
CA ILE A 56 -7.18 0.51 -9.44
C ILE A 56 -7.76 0.54 -8.02
N TYR A 57 -7.06 -0.01 -7.03
CA TYR A 57 -7.47 0.03 -5.63
C TYR A 57 -7.31 1.46 -5.08
N THR A 58 -8.43 2.11 -4.83
CA THR A 58 -8.49 3.43 -4.20
C THR A 58 -8.30 3.31 -2.69
N LEU A 59 -7.30 4.04 -2.18
CA LEU A 59 -7.02 4.12 -0.75
C LEU A 59 -8.07 5.00 -0.06
N LYS A 60 -8.46 4.62 1.15
CA LYS A 60 -9.36 5.40 2.00
C LYS A 60 -8.68 5.77 3.31
N SER A 61 -9.09 6.89 3.89
CA SER A 61 -8.60 7.27 5.21
C SER A 61 -8.93 6.19 6.25
N ASN A 62 -7.97 5.94 7.13
CA ASN A 62 -7.92 4.87 8.12
C ASN A 62 -7.71 3.45 7.58
N ASP A 63 -7.39 3.26 6.29
CA ASP A 63 -6.98 1.94 5.81
C ASP A 63 -5.71 1.46 6.54
N ILE A 64 -5.73 0.20 6.97
CA ILE A 64 -4.58 -0.51 7.54
C ILE A 64 -3.99 -1.41 6.46
N ILE A 65 -2.73 -1.20 6.14
CA ILE A 65 -2.02 -1.87 5.05
C ILE A 65 -0.88 -2.68 5.63
N GLU A 66 -0.88 -3.97 5.32
CA GLU A 66 0.21 -4.89 5.65
C GLU A 66 0.91 -5.30 4.35
N ILE A 67 2.21 -5.03 4.28
CA ILE A 67 3.08 -5.33 3.15
C ILE A 67 4.09 -6.34 3.64
N VAL A 68 4.01 -7.56 3.10
CA VAL A 68 4.91 -8.65 3.44
C VAL A 68 5.68 -9.12 2.21
N THR A 69 6.93 -9.48 2.41
CA THR A 69 7.76 -10.17 1.42
C THR A 69 8.01 -11.59 1.89
N PRO A 70 7.98 -12.60 1.00
CA PRO A 70 8.32 -13.96 1.39
C PRO A 70 9.76 -13.98 1.91
N PHE A 71 9.93 -14.58 3.08
CA PHE A 71 11.25 -14.87 3.62
C PHE A 71 11.85 -16.03 2.81
N PRO A 72 13.13 -15.98 2.41
CA PRO A 72 13.76 -17.12 1.74
C PRO A 72 13.90 -18.28 2.72
N GLY A 73 12.97 -19.22 2.66
CA GLY A 73 12.93 -20.45 3.45
C GLY A 73 11.84 -21.37 2.90
N GLY A 74 12.13 -22.68 2.87
CA GLY A 74 11.18 -23.72 2.48
C GLY A 74 10.32 -24.15 3.65
#